data_AF-A0A258QLQ8-F1
#
_entry.id   AF-A0A258QLQ8-F1
#
_cell.length_a   1.000
_cell.length_b   1.000
_cell.length_c   1.000
_cell.angle_alpha   90.00
_cell.angle_beta   90.00
_cell.angle_gamma   90.00
#
_symmetry.space_group_name_H-M   'P 1'
#
loop_
_entity.id
_entity.type
_entity.pdbx_description
1 polymer ?
#
loop_
_entity_poly.entity_id
_entity_poly.type
_entity_poly.pdbx_seq_one_letter_code
_entity_poly.pdbx_strand_id
1 'polypeptide(L)'
;RLNFAMDTLRATAEANAALDSVLHQFACALLNATERTAEQVVALVHQHFAVDAAQLIAIESLNHPTQHLLEGWLASRAPLCGRLSEAQRRALFGAALPDTGSAALIAIGSNLAKPRWILALGRITPDGFNPSQGTLFLTQIGELVTAYLTCEHTSAS
;
A
#
# COMPACT_ATOMS: atom_id res chain seq x y z
N ARG A 1 7.65 2.97 -37.05
CA ARG A 1 7.07 1.94 -36.16
C ARG A 1 8.06 1.48 -35.07
N LEU A 2 9.35 1.26 -35.36
CA LEU A 2 10.36 0.95 -34.31
C LEU A 2 10.58 2.07 -33.27
N ASN A 3 10.63 3.35 -33.69
CA ASN A 3 10.89 4.46 -32.77
C ASN A 3 9.78 4.66 -31.72
N PHE A 4 8.51 4.41 -32.08
CA PHE A 4 7.39 4.52 -31.14
C PHE A 4 7.46 3.48 -30.01
N ALA A 5 7.86 2.24 -30.34
CA ALA A 5 8.06 1.19 -29.36
C ALA A 5 9.25 1.47 -28.42
N MET A 6 10.33 2.08 -28.95
CA MET A 6 11.48 2.49 -28.13
C MET A 6 11.16 3.67 -27.21
N ASP A 7 10.38 4.65 -27.67
CA ASP A 7 9.93 5.75 -26.80
C ASP A 7 8.94 5.27 -25.72
N THR A 8 8.11 4.28 -26.02
CA THR A 8 7.17 3.70 -25.03
C THR A 8 7.92 2.86 -23.99
N LEU A 9 8.94 2.09 -24.39
CA LEU A 9 9.82 1.36 -23.47
C LEU A 9 10.67 2.30 -22.62
N ARG A 10 11.18 3.40 -23.19
CA ARG A 10 11.94 4.40 -22.44
C ARG A 10 11.08 5.16 -21.43
N ALA A 11 9.86 5.55 -21.81
CA ALA A 11 8.90 6.16 -20.89
C ALA A 11 8.50 5.20 -19.75
N THR A 12 8.37 3.90 -20.04
CA THR A 12 8.12 2.88 -19.03
C THR A 12 9.34 2.69 -18.11
N ALA A 13 10.55 2.72 -18.66
CA ALA A 13 11.80 2.60 -17.88
C ALA A 13 12.05 3.83 -16.99
N GLU A 14 11.79 5.05 -17.48
CA GLU A 14 11.89 6.29 -16.71
C GLU A 14 10.84 6.32 -15.57
N ALA A 15 9.61 5.86 -15.84
CA ALA A 15 8.57 5.71 -14.82
C ALA A 15 8.95 4.63 -13.78
N ASN A 16 9.50 3.50 -14.21
CA ASN A 16 9.96 2.44 -13.30
C ASN A 16 11.15 2.91 -12.43
N ALA A 17 12.12 3.61 -13.02
CA ALA A 17 13.26 4.15 -12.27
C ALA A 17 12.84 5.23 -11.26
N ALA A 18 11.83 6.05 -11.61
CA ALA A 18 11.26 7.01 -10.67
C ALA A 18 10.57 6.30 -9.49
N LEU A 19 9.81 5.24 -9.76
CA LEU A 19 9.20 4.38 -8.74
C LEU A 19 10.25 3.70 -7.85
N ASP A 20 11.33 3.18 -8.43
CA ASP A 20 12.45 2.58 -7.68
C ASP A 20 13.12 3.60 -6.75
N SER A 21 13.34 4.83 -7.23
CA SER A 21 13.92 5.91 -6.42
C SER A 21 13.01 6.30 -5.26
N VAL A 22 11.70 6.41 -5.49
CA VAL A 22 10.71 6.72 -4.45
C VAL A 22 10.67 5.59 -3.41
N LEU A 23 10.66 4.33 -3.85
CA LEU A 23 10.68 3.18 -2.95
C LEU A 23 11.95 3.16 -2.09
N HIS A 24 13.11 3.45 -2.68
CA HIS A 24 14.36 3.56 -1.95
C HIS A 24 14.32 4.67 -0.88
N GLN A 25 13.83 5.86 -1.25
CA GLN A 25 13.68 6.97 -0.30
C GLN A 25 12.72 6.62 0.85
N PHE A 26 11.60 5.97 0.53
CA PHE A 26 10.64 5.49 1.52
C PHE A 26 11.28 4.47 2.48
N ALA A 27 12.06 3.51 1.95
CA ALA A 27 12.80 2.56 2.78
C ALA A 27 13.80 3.26 3.72
N CYS A 28 14.57 4.23 3.21
CA CYS A 28 15.46 5.04 4.03
C CYS A 28 14.70 5.82 5.11
N ALA A 29 13.54 6.39 4.79
CA ALA A 29 12.72 7.12 5.75
C ALA A 29 12.16 6.21 6.85
N LEU A 30 11.72 5.00 6.51
CA LEU A 30 11.33 3.98 7.50
C LEU A 30 12.50 3.61 8.43
N LEU A 31 13.70 3.39 7.87
CA LEU A 31 14.87 3.03 8.69
C LEU A 31 15.29 4.15 9.65
N ASN A 32 15.14 5.41 9.24
CA ASN A 32 15.51 6.57 10.05
C ASN A 32 14.41 7.02 11.02
N ALA A 33 13.19 6.51 10.89
CA ALA A 33 12.08 6.88 11.75
C ALA A 33 12.24 6.24 13.14
N THR A 34 12.24 7.08 14.18
CA THR A 34 12.41 6.68 15.57
C THR A 34 11.16 6.02 16.16
N GLU A 35 9.97 6.45 15.73
CA GLU A 35 8.68 5.99 16.25
C GLU A 35 8.03 4.97 15.32
N ARG A 36 7.98 3.69 15.70
CA ARG A 36 7.39 2.61 14.89
C ARG A 36 5.89 2.46 15.12
N THR A 37 5.13 3.48 14.76
CA THR A 37 3.67 3.53 14.96
C THR A 37 2.91 3.45 13.64
N ALA A 38 1.60 3.18 13.72
CA ALA A 38 0.77 3.12 12.53
C ALA A 38 0.62 4.50 11.88
N GLU A 39 0.56 5.54 12.72
CA GLU A 39 0.48 6.95 12.34
C GLU A 39 1.75 7.36 11.58
N GLN A 40 2.93 6.92 12.03
CA GLN A 40 4.19 7.21 11.36
C GLN A 40 4.26 6.57 9.97
N VAL A 41 3.78 5.33 9.81
CA VAL A 41 3.70 4.68 8.49
C VAL A 41 2.82 5.50 7.55
N VAL A 42 1.64 5.92 8.00
CA VAL A 42 0.71 6.74 7.20
C VAL A 42 1.35 8.08 6.82
N ALA A 43 2.04 8.74 7.76
CA ALA A 43 2.74 9.99 7.50
C ALA A 43 3.84 9.84 6.42
N LEU A 44 4.67 8.80 6.54
CA LEU A 44 5.72 8.50 5.55
C LEU A 44 5.13 8.15 4.19
N VAL A 45 4.01 7.43 4.16
CA VAL A 45 3.31 7.12 2.91
C VAL A 45 2.87 8.41 2.21
N HIS A 46 2.26 9.36 2.93
CA HIS A 46 1.85 10.65 2.36
C HIS A 46 3.03 11.53 1.92
N GLN A 47 4.21 11.38 2.55
CA GLN A 47 5.41 12.13 2.17
C GLN A 47 6.05 11.62 0.87
N HIS A 48 5.98 10.31 0.61
CA HIS A 48 6.70 9.69 -0.51
C HIS A 48 5.79 9.31 -1.69
N PHE A 49 4.51 9.04 -1.45
CA PHE A 49 3.59 8.59 -2.50
C PHE A 49 2.47 9.62 -2.72
N ALA A 50 2.10 9.80 -3.98
CA ALA A 50 0.97 10.65 -4.36
C ALA A 50 -0.37 9.94 -4.06
N VAL A 51 -0.78 9.94 -2.80
CA VAL A 51 -2.04 9.36 -2.32
C VAL A 51 -2.92 10.41 -1.65
N ASP A 52 -4.21 10.37 -1.95
CA ASP A 52 -5.20 11.31 -1.40
C ASP A 52 -5.75 10.82 -0.04
N ALA A 53 -5.72 9.50 0.18
CA ALA A 53 -6.09 8.88 1.44
C ALA A 53 -5.13 7.72 1.74
N ALA A 54 -4.63 7.63 2.97
CA ALA A 54 -3.88 6.47 3.44
C ALA A 54 -4.28 6.12 4.88
N GLN A 55 -4.44 4.83 5.16
CA GLN A 55 -4.76 4.32 6.50
C GLN A 55 -4.07 2.99 6.74
N LEU A 56 -3.60 2.78 7.97
CA LEU A 56 -3.11 1.50 8.44
C LEU A 56 -4.06 0.97 9.52
N ILE A 57 -4.86 -0.02 9.15
CA ILE A 57 -6.02 -0.46 9.93
C ILE A 57 -5.70 -1.80 10.58
N ALA A 58 -5.85 -1.89 11.90
CA ALA A 58 -5.71 -3.17 12.60
C ALA A 58 -6.89 -4.08 12.24
N ILE A 59 -6.62 -5.30 11.80
CA ILE A 59 -7.69 -6.24 11.36
C ILE A 59 -8.63 -6.56 12.52
N GLU A 60 -8.10 -6.66 13.74
CA GLU A 60 -8.90 -6.90 14.96
C GLU A 60 -9.85 -5.75 15.31
N SER A 61 -9.57 -4.54 14.84
CA SER A 61 -10.44 -3.37 15.07
C SER A 61 -11.63 -3.31 14.11
N LEU A 62 -11.59 -4.08 13.01
CA LEU A 62 -12.67 -4.13 12.04
C LEU A 62 -13.88 -4.87 12.62
N ASN A 63 -15.09 -4.42 12.27
CA ASN A 63 -16.30 -5.16 12.62
C ASN A 63 -16.35 -6.52 11.89
N HIS A 64 -17.07 -7.48 12.46
CA HIS A 64 -17.17 -8.83 11.93
C HIS A 64 -17.65 -8.91 10.47
N PRO A 65 -18.64 -8.10 10.02
CA PRO A 65 -19.04 -8.08 8.61
C PRO A 65 -17.92 -7.66 7.66
N THR A 66 -17.12 -6.65 8.04
CA THR A 66 -16.00 -6.17 7.22
C THR A 66 -14.87 -7.19 7.18
N GLN A 67 -14.56 -7.84 8.30
CA GLN A 67 -13.57 -8.91 8.33
C GLN A 67 -13.96 -10.04 7.37
N HIS A 68 -15.22 -10.48 7.40
CA HIS A 68 -15.71 -11.53 6.49
C HIS A 68 -15.68 -11.10 5.02
N LEU A 69 -16.04 -9.84 4.72
CA LEU A 69 -15.96 -9.27 3.37
C LEU A 69 -14.53 -9.28 2.79
N LEU A 70 -13.52 -9.16 3.64
CA LEU A 70 -12.12 -9.10 3.26
C LEU A 70 -11.38 -10.45 3.42
N GLU A 71 -12.02 -11.46 4.01
CA GLU A 71 -11.40 -12.73 4.40
C GLU A 71 -10.73 -13.44 3.21
N GLY A 72 -11.43 -13.56 2.08
CA GLY A 72 -10.89 -14.20 0.87
C GLY A 72 -9.67 -13.47 0.30
N TRP A 73 -9.64 -12.14 0.39
CA TRP A 73 -8.50 -11.34 -0.05
C TRP A 73 -7.33 -11.43 0.95
N LEU A 74 -7.61 -11.35 2.26
CA LEU A 74 -6.60 -11.52 3.31
C LEU A 74 -5.92 -12.89 3.23
N ALA A 75 -6.65 -13.93 2.83
CA ALA A 75 -6.11 -15.26 2.62
C ALA A 75 -5.13 -15.34 1.43
N SER A 76 -5.37 -14.58 0.34
CA SER A 76 -4.50 -14.59 -0.84
C SER A 76 -3.19 -13.81 -0.62
N ARG A 77 -3.21 -12.82 0.28
CA ARG A 77 -2.10 -11.88 0.57
C ARG A 77 -1.60 -11.06 -0.63
N ALA A 78 -2.22 -11.21 -1.79
CA ALA A 78 -1.88 -10.44 -2.97
C ALA A 78 -2.39 -9.01 -2.82
N PRO A 79 -1.61 -7.97 -3.20
CA PRO A 79 -2.12 -6.61 -3.24
C PRO A 79 -3.37 -6.52 -4.14
N LEU A 80 -4.42 -5.88 -3.64
CA LEU A 80 -5.62 -5.59 -4.43
C LEU A 80 -5.47 -4.17 -5.00
N CYS A 81 -5.68 -3.99 -6.30
CA CYS A 81 -5.59 -2.69 -6.96
C CYS A 81 -6.86 -2.38 -7.76
N GLY A 82 -7.19 -1.10 -7.86
CA GLY A 82 -8.27 -0.60 -8.71
C GLY A 82 -9.49 -0.13 -7.91
N ARG A 83 -10.68 -0.30 -8.48
CA ARG A 83 -11.91 0.15 -7.83
C ARG A 83 -12.39 -0.88 -6.81
N LEU A 84 -12.60 -0.42 -5.58
CA LEU A 84 -13.21 -1.22 -4.52
C LEU A 84 -14.73 -1.28 -4.70
N SER A 85 -15.35 -2.34 -4.19
CA SER A 85 -16.80 -2.35 -4.01
C SER A 85 -17.22 -1.25 -3.03
N GLU A 86 -18.44 -0.73 -3.15
CA GLU A 86 -18.97 0.31 -2.25
C GLU A 86 -18.86 -0.12 -0.77
N ALA A 87 -19.13 -1.40 -0.47
CA ALA A 87 -19.02 -1.94 0.88
C ALA A 87 -17.57 -1.88 1.41
N GLN A 88 -16.58 -2.34 0.62
CA GLN A 88 -15.16 -2.26 1.01
C GLN A 88 -14.69 -0.82 1.12
N ARG A 89 -15.06 0.04 0.16
CA ARG A 89 -14.70 1.46 0.15
C ARG A 89 -15.21 2.17 1.40
N ARG A 90 -16.50 2.02 1.72
CA ARG A 90 -17.07 2.64 2.94
C ARG A 90 -16.44 2.09 4.21
N ALA A 91 -16.15 0.79 4.25
CA ALA A 91 -15.56 0.18 5.43
C ALA A 91 -14.11 0.63 5.69
N LEU A 92 -13.32 0.84 4.63
CA LEU A 92 -11.89 1.16 4.75
C LEU A 92 -11.59 2.66 4.65
N PHE A 93 -12.36 3.41 3.87
CA PHE A 93 -12.11 4.84 3.60
C PHE A 93 -13.25 5.76 4.05
N GLY A 94 -14.43 5.23 4.39
CA GLY A 94 -15.58 6.04 4.74
C GLY A 94 -15.93 7.06 3.64
N ALA A 95 -15.87 8.35 3.99
CA ALA A 95 -16.10 9.46 3.07
C ALA A 95 -14.81 9.99 2.41
N ALA A 96 -13.63 9.50 2.78
CA ALA A 96 -12.35 10.03 2.32
C ALA A 96 -12.00 9.66 0.86
N LEU A 97 -12.65 8.64 0.30
CA LEU A 97 -12.44 8.21 -1.08
C LEU A 97 -13.77 8.24 -1.85
N PRO A 98 -13.91 9.00 -2.95
CA PRO A 98 -15.13 9.02 -3.76
C PRO A 98 -15.34 7.68 -4.50
N ASP A 99 -16.57 7.40 -4.94
CA ASP A 99 -16.91 6.17 -5.68
C ASP A 99 -16.17 6.02 -7.01
N THR A 100 -15.68 7.14 -7.57
CA THR A 100 -14.88 7.18 -8.80
C THR A 100 -13.40 6.95 -8.55
N GLY A 101 -12.96 6.96 -7.29
CA GLY A 101 -11.55 6.79 -6.92
C GLY A 101 -11.03 5.38 -7.16
N SER A 102 -9.71 5.27 -7.18
CA SER A 102 -8.99 4.00 -7.13
C SER A 102 -8.36 3.78 -5.77
N ALA A 103 -8.12 2.52 -5.43
CA ALA A 103 -7.44 2.15 -4.20
C ALA A 103 -6.45 1.01 -4.42
N ALA A 104 -5.49 0.91 -3.50
CA ALA A 104 -4.66 -0.26 -3.31
C ALA A 104 -4.79 -0.75 -1.86
N LEU A 105 -4.99 -2.05 -1.68
CA LEU A 105 -5.00 -2.70 -0.37
C LEU A 105 -3.81 -3.64 -0.28
N ILE A 106 -3.08 -3.55 0.83
CA ILE A 106 -1.92 -4.38 1.12
C ILE A 106 -2.12 -5.01 2.49
N ALA A 107 -2.04 -6.33 2.57
CA ALA A 107 -2.05 -7.05 3.84
C ALA A 107 -0.65 -6.94 4.48
N ILE A 108 -0.60 -6.49 5.73
CA ILE A 108 0.65 -6.23 6.46
C ILE A 108 0.80 -7.24 7.60
N GLY A 109 1.92 -7.93 7.61
CA GLY A 109 2.26 -8.96 8.59
C GLY A 109 3.21 -10.00 8.01
N SER A 110 3.86 -10.75 8.90
CA SER A 110 4.82 -11.79 8.51
C SER A 110 4.17 -12.83 7.60
N ASN A 111 4.92 -13.31 6.60
CA ASN A 111 4.50 -14.41 5.73
C ASN A 111 4.20 -15.71 6.51
N LEU A 112 4.75 -15.85 7.71
CA LEU A 112 4.59 -17.03 8.57
C LEU A 112 3.37 -16.95 9.52
N ALA A 113 2.75 -15.78 9.66
CA ALA A 113 1.62 -15.54 10.57
C ALA A 113 0.44 -14.89 9.84
N LYS A 114 -0.75 -14.87 10.46
CA LYS A 114 -1.87 -14.11 9.89
C LYS A 114 -1.50 -12.61 9.82
N PRO A 115 -1.88 -11.90 8.74
CA PRO A 115 -1.69 -10.46 8.69
C PRO A 115 -2.40 -9.80 9.86
N ARG A 116 -1.78 -8.75 10.41
CA ARG A 116 -2.31 -8.00 11.56
C ARG A 116 -2.94 -6.68 11.13
N TRP A 117 -2.47 -6.12 10.02
CA TRP A 117 -2.91 -4.82 9.54
C TRP A 117 -3.25 -4.85 8.06
N ILE A 118 -4.05 -3.87 7.64
CA ILE A 118 -4.33 -3.55 6.24
C ILE A 118 -3.81 -2.15 6.00
N LEU A 119 -2.87 -2.01 5.06
CA LEU A 119 -2.49 -0.71 4.52
C LEU A 119 -3.42 -0.42 3.33
N ALA A 120 -4.30 0.57 3.51
CA ALA A 120 -5.26 1.00 2.52
C ALA A 120 -4.81 2.35 1.94
N LEU A 121 -4.55 2.39 0.65
CA LEU A 121 -4.13 3.57 -0.11
C LEU A 121 -5.23 3.95 -1.09
N GLY A 122 -5.54 5.23 -1.19
CA GLY A 122 -6.64 5.75 -2.01
C GLY A 122 -6.19 6.95 -2.84
N ARG A 123 -6.67 6.99 -4.08
CA ARG A 123 -6.54 8.14 -4.98
C ARG A 123 -7.90 8.53 -5.54
N ILE A 124 -8.20 9.82 -5.58
CA ILE A 124 -9.45 10.33 -6.15
C ILE A 124 -9.52 10.08 -7.67
N THR A 125 -8.36 9.92 -8.31
CA THR A 125 -8.23 9.61 -9.73
C THR A 125 -8.49 8.11 -10.00
N PRO A 126 -9.34 7.75 -10.99
CA PRO A 126 -9.67 6.36 -11.30
C PRO A 126 -8.49 5.50 -11.76
N ASP A 127 -7.49 6.12 -12.41
CA ASP A 127 -6.30 5.43 -12.93
C ASP A 127 -5.11 5.49 -11.96
N GLY A 128 -5.35 5.92 -10.72
CA GLY A 128 -4.29 6.15 -9.74
C GLY A 128 -3.60 4.88 -9.25
N PHE A 129 -4.31 3.74 -9.29
CA PHE A 129 -3.82 2.40 -8.99
C PHE A 129 -4.25 1.43 -10.10
N ASN A 130 -3.69 1.60 -11.29
CA ASN A 130 -4.03 0.76 -12.44
C ASN A 130 -3.34 -0.62 -12.32
N PRO A 131 -4.09 -1.75 -12.34
CA PRO A 131 -3.53 -3.10 -12.28
C PRO A 131 -2.48 -3.41 -13.37
N SER A 132 -2.53 -2.71 -14.51
CA SER A 132 -1.57 -2.89 -15.61
C SER A 132 -0.15 -2.41 -15.27
N GLN A 133 0.02 -1.62 -14.21
CA GLN A 133 1.34 -1.17 -13.72
C GLN A 133 2.05 -2.23 -12.86
N GLY A 134 1.37 -3.35 -12.55
CA GLY A 134 1.91 -4.43 -11.74
C GLY A 134 1.77 -4.18 -10.24
N THR A 135 1.81 -5.27 -9.45
CA THR A 135 1.65 -5.22 -7.98
C THR A 135 2.98 -5.31 -7.23
N LEU A 136 4.11 -5.43 -7.94
CA LEU A 136 5.43 -5.67 -7.34
C LEU A 136 5.81 -4.59 -6.32
N PHE A 137 5.64 -3.32 -6.68
CA PHE A 137 5.92 -2.20 -5.78
C PHE A 137 5.06 -2.23 -4.52
N LEU A 138 3.79 -2.60 -4.63
CA LEU A 138 2.88 -2.70 -3.48
C LEU A 138 3.25 -3.88 -2.57
N THR A 139 3.72 -4.98 -3.15
CA THR A 139 4.30 -6.09 -2.38
C THR A 139 5.53 -5.62 -1.60
N GLN A 140 6.46 -4.92 -2.25
CA GLN A 140 7.67 -4.40 -1.60
C GLN A 140 7.34 -3.38 -0.49
N ILE A 141 6.37 -2.49 -0.71
CA ILE A 141 5.87 -1.59 0.34
C ILE A 141 5.33 -2.40 1.52
N GLY A 142 4.56 -3.45 1.27
CA GLY A 142 4.03 -4.34 2.31
C GLY A 142 5.12 -5.02 3.14
N GLU A 143 6.17 -5.49 2.48
CA GLU A 143 7.33 -6.11 3.13
C GLU A 143 8.10 -5.10 3.98
N LEU A 144 8.37 -3.90 3.45
CA LEU A 144 9.07 -2.84 4.17
C LEU A 144 8.29 -2.38 5.40
N VAL A 145 6.98 -2.15 5.26
CA VAL A 145 6.10 -1.75 6.37
C VAL A 145 5.99 -2.87 7.39
N THR A 146 5.88 -4.13 6.97
CA THR A 146 5.90 -5.28 7.87
C THR A 146 7.20 -5.31 8.68
N ALA A 147 8.35 -5.25 7.99
CA ALA A 147 9.65 -5.24 8.64
C ALA A 147 9.77 -4.09 9.64
N TYR A 148 9.37 -2.88 9.24
CA TYR A 148 9.38 -1.70 10.09
C TYR A 148 8.54 -1.88 11.37
N LEU A 149 7.32 -2.41 11.26
CA LEU A 149 6.44 -2.60 12.42
C LEU A 149 6.85 -3.79 13.31
N THR A 150 7.52 -4.80 12.75
CA THR A 150 7.97 -5.99 13.50
C THR A 150 9.41 -5.89 14.00
N CYS A 151 10.17 -4.87 13.58
CA CYS A 151 11.53 -4.68 14.02
C CYS A 151 11.53 -4.26 15.49
N GLU A 152 11.64 -5.24 16.38
CA GLU A 152 11.90 -5.04 17.79
C GLU A 152 13.25 -4.30 17.89
N HIS A 153 13.25 -3.09 18.45
CA HIS A 153 14.51 -2.54 18.94
C HIS A 153 14.96 -3.48 20.06
N THR A 154 15.87 -4.41 19.75
CA THR A 154 16.75 -4.94 20.78
C THR A 154 17.58 -3.75 21.26
N SER A 155 17.03 -2.98 22.21
CA SER A 155 17.83 -2.14 23.07
C SER A 155 18.72 -3.10 23.83
N ALA A 156 19.94 -3.30 23.33
CA ALA A 156 21.01 -3.86 24.11
C ALA A 156 21.20 -2.94 25.33
N SER A 157 20.61 -3.36 26.46
CA SER A 157 21.02 -2.92 27.79
C SER A 157 22.32 -3.60 28.17
#